data_AF-G3TPJ0-F1
#
_entry.id   AF-G3TPJ0-F1
#
_cell.length_a   1.000
_cell.length_b   1.000
_cell.length_c   1.000
_cell.angle_alpha   90.00
_cell.angle_beta   90.00
_cell.angle_gamma   90.00
#
_symmetry.space_group_name_H-M   'P 1'
#
loop_
_entity.id
_entity.type
_entity.pdbx_description
1 polymer ?
#
loop_
_entity_poly.entity_id
_entity_poly.type
_entity_poly.pdbx_seq_one_letter_code
_entity_poly.pdbx_strand_id
1 'polypeptide(L)'
;MYPNHSTLLGLAFYLGSATQAQKVVLPRPSILAKPGSVILWGRPVTFVCRGPPRVDIFRLQKRGKLSYVDVKNHLRLKTEAEFPITSVSEDTAGLYRCIYYKQSNWSKYSEFLKLEVIGEESSGALTYQVLPSSLSPGSWVLFPAP
;
A
#
# COMPACT_ATOMS: atom_id res chain seq x y z
N MET A 1 -28.56 73.07 -10.92
CA MET A 1 -27.83 71.98 -11.61
C MET A 1 -27.38 71.01 -10.54
N TYR A 2 -28.17 69.96 -10.30
CA TYR A 2 -27.88 68.95 -9.28
C TYR A 2 -27.33 67.71 -9.99
N PRO A 3 -26.22 67.11 -9.54
CA PRO A 3 -25.70 65.92 -10.19
C PRO A 3 -26.64 64.74 -9.93
N ASN A 4 -26.88 64.01 -11.01
CA ASN A 4 -27.75 62.86 -11.15
C ASN A 4 -27.19 61.65 -10.37
N HIS A 5 -27.89 61.24 -9.31
CA HIS A 5 -27.61 60.04 -8.49
C HIS A 5 -27.54 58.72 -9.28
N SER A 6 -28.01 58.70 -10.53
CA SER A 6 -28.12 57.50 -11.36
C SER A 6 -26.78 57.00 -11.93
N THR A 7 -25.74 57.83 -12.02
CA THR A 7 -24.43 57.42 -12.55
C THR A 7 -23.53 56.75 -11.52
N LEU A 8 -23.78 56.93 -10.22
CA LEU A 8 -23.00 56.31 -9.14
C LEU A 8 -23.38 54.83 -8.90
N LEU A 9 -24.64 54.45 -9.13
CA LEU A 9 -25.09 53.06 -8.93
C LEU A 9 -24.53 52.08 -9.99
N GLY A 10 -24.16 52.58 -11.17
CA GLY A 10 -23.62 51.75 -12.26
C GLY A 10 -22.21 51.23 -11.99
N LEU A 11 -21.33 52.02 -11.35
CA LEU A 11 -19.93 51.63 -11.11
C LEU A 11 -19.76 50.65 -9.94
N ALA A 12 -20.71 50.60 -9.01
CA ALA A 12 -20.68 49.68 -7.87
C ALA A 12 -20.92 48.21 -8.27
N PHE A 13 -21.64 47.95 -9.36
CA PHE A 13 -22.00 46.59 -9.77
C PHE A 13 -20.96 45.89 -10.66
N TYR A 14 -20.01 46.65 -11.26
CA TYR A 14 -18.92 46.07 -12.07
C TYR A 14 -17.75 45.51 -11.23
N LEU A 15 -17.81 45.62 -9.89
CA LEU A 15 -16.75 45.15 -8.98
C LEU A 15 -17.11 43.92 -8.15
N GLY A 16 -18.17 43.18 -8.48
CA GLY A 16 -18.50 41.90 -7.82
C GLY A 16 -19.03 40.92 -8.85
N SER A 17 -18.55 39.70 -9.02
CA SER A 17 -17.70 38.87 -8.17
C SER A 17 -16.79 38.03 -9.07
N ALA A 18 -15.48 38.17 -8.93
CA ALA A 18 -14.58 37.09 -9.31
C ALA A 18 -14.90 35.94 -8.34
N THR A 19 -15.76 35.00 -8.75
CA THR A 19 -16.00 33.78 -7.97
C THR A 19 -14.67 33.05 -7.90
N GLN A 20 -14.01 33.14 -6.75
CA GLN A 20 -12.78 32.43 -6.49
C GLN A 20 -13.11 30.95 -6.61
N ALA A 21 -12.67 30.33 -7.71
CA ALA A 21 -12.80 28.89 -7.91
C ALA A 21 -12.12 28.22 -6.71
N GLN A 22 -12.92 27.67 -5.80
CA GLN A 22 -12.42 27.00 -4.61
C GLN A 22 -11.79 25.69 -5.09
N LYS A 23 -10.45 25.70 -5.23
CA LYS A 23 -9.69 24.52 -5.65
C LYS A 23 -9.89 23.43 -4.59
N VAL A 24 -10.76 22.46 -4.88
CA VAL A 24 -11.02 21.34 -3.97
C VAL A 24 -9.74 20.52 -3.83
N VAL A 25 -9.08 20.62 -2.68
CA VAL A 25 -7.88 19.84 -2.38
C VAL A 25 -8.32 18.48 -1.84
N LEU A 26 -8.16 17.44 -2.65
CA LEU A 26 -8.42 16.06 -2.24
C LEU A 26 -7.35 15.59 -1.22
N PRO A 27 -7.73 15.01 -0.07
CA PRO A 27 -6.76 14.52 0.93
C PRO A 27 -5.93 13.38 0.36
N ARG A 28 -4.69 13.26 0.86
CA ARG A 28 -3.76 12.19 0.46
C ARG A 28 -4.24 10.84 1.01
N PRO A 29 -4.28 9.76 0.20
CA PRO A 29 -4.62 8.43 0.70
C PRO A 29 -3.47 7.83 1.52
N SER A 30 -3.78 6.84 2.35
CA SER A 30 -2.79 5.99 3.02
C SER A 30 -2.73 4.60 2.38
N ILE A 31 -1.60 3.92 2.54
CA ILE A 31 -1.36 2.56 2.05
C ILE A 31 -0.85 1.70 3.20
N LEU A 32 -1.33 0.46 3.27
CA LEU A 32 -0.88 -0.57 4.21
C LEU A 32 -0.72 -1.90 3.45
N ALA A 33 0.10 -2.81 3.96
CA ALA A 33 0.15 -4.20 3.52
C ALA A 33 -0.25 -5.13 4.67
N LYS A 34 -1.09 -6.12 4.39
CA LYS A 34 -1.51 -7.18 5.32
C LYS A 34 -0.99 -8.54 4.83
N PRO A 35 -0.41 -9.40 5.70
CA PRO A 35 -0.22 -9.20 7.15
C PRO A 35 0.91 -8.23 7.51
N GLY A 36 1.77 -7.87 6.56
CA GLY A 36 2.86 -6.93 6.73
C GLY A 36 3.52 -6.59 5.39
N SER A 37 4.64 -5.88 5.45
CA SER A 37 5.40 -5.46 4.27
C SER A 37 6.62 -6.35 3.97
N VAL A 38 6.89 -7.35 4.80
CA VAL A 38 7.93 -8.36 4.61
C VAL A 38 7.24 -9.71 4.55
N ILE A 39 7.32 -10.40 3.42
CA ILE A 39 6.49 -11.59 3.15
C ILE A 39 7.37 -12.70 2.60
N LEU A 40 7.12 -13.94 3.06
CA LEU A 40 7.78 -15.13 2.52
C LEU A 40 7.37 -15.38 1.08
N TRP A 41 8.34 -15.82 0.27
CA TRP A 41 8.11 -16.25 -1.10
C TRP A 41 6.92 -17.22 -1.18
N GLY A 42 6.07 -17.06 -2.18
CA GLY A 42 4.89 -17.90 -2.37
C GLY A 42 3.69 -17.55 -1.47
N ARG A 43 3.87 -16.70 -0.44
CA ARG A 43 2.78 -16.32 0.47
C ARG A 43 1.94 -15.16 -0.06
N PRO A 44 0.67 -15.06 0.34
CA PRO A 44 -0.19 -13.97 -0.09
C PRO A 44 0.12 -12.67 0.67
N VAL A 45 -0.13 -11.55 0.00
CA VAL A 45 -0.14 -10.22 0.62
C VAL A 45 -1.30 -9.42 0.04
N THR A 46 -1.90 -8.54 0.85
CA THR A 46 -2.95 -7.63 0.38
C THR A 46 -2.57 -6.21 0.68
N PHE A 47 -2.47 -5.38 -0.36
CA PHE A 47 -2.36 -3.93 -0.18
C PHE A 47 -3.74 -3.36 0.11
N VAL A 48 -3.80 -2.48 1.11
CA VAL A 48 -5.03 -1.77 1.50
C VAL A 48 -4.78 -0.29 1.30
N CYS A 49 -5.49 0.30 0.33
CA CYS A 49 -5.52 1.74 0.13
C CYS A 49 -6.71 2.32 0.91
N ARG A 50 -6.48 3.33 1.74
CA ARG A 50 -7.56 4.04 2.46
C ARG A 50 -7.67 5.47 1.97
N GLY A 51 -8.89 5.91 1.73
CA GLY A 51 -9.22 7.25 1.24
C GLY A 51 -10.44 7.82 1.94
N PRO A 52 -10.87 9.04 1.56
CA PRO A 52 -12.09 9.63 2.09
C PRO A 52 -13.33 8.84 1.64
N PRO A 53 -14.50 9.09 2.25
CA PRO A 53 -15.77 8.57 1.74
C PRO A 53 -16.03 9.03 0.29
N ARG A 54 -16.82 8.23 -0.43
CA ARG A 54 -17.29 8.49 -1.78
C ARG A 54 -16.18 8.61 -2.84
N VAL A 55 -15.17 7.75 -2.72
CA VAL A 55 -14.19 7.53 -3.79
C VAL A 55 -14.83 6.73 -4.91
N ASP A 56 -14.51 7.08 -6.16
CA ASP A 56 -14.97 6.39 -7.37
C ASP A 56 -14.09 5.19 -7.71
N ILE A 57 -12.78 5.42 -7.72
CA ILE A 57 -11.76 4.44 -8.14
C ILE A 57 -10.57 4.55 -7.20
N PHE A 58 -10.10 3.41 -6.70
CA PHE A 58 -8.78 3.31 -6.09
C PHE A 58 -7.81 2.66 -7.08
N ARG A 59 -6.59 3.17 -7.14
CA ARG A 59 -5.53 2.69 -8.03
C ARG A 59 -4.26 2.38 -7.25
N LEU A 60 -3.72 1.18 -7.44
CA LEU A 60 -2.42 0.76 -6.94
C LEU A 60 -1.38 0.79 -8.06
N GLN A 61 -0.21 1.38 -7.80
CA GLN A 61 0.92 1.44 -8.72
C GLN A 61 2.18 0.89 -8.06
N LYS A 62 2.94 0.08 -8.82
CA LYS A 62 4.31 -0.32 -8.46
C LYS A 62 5.30 0.64 -9.14
N ARG A 63 6.27 1.17 -8.40
CA ARG A 63 7.33 2.03 -8.93
C ARG A 63 8.11 1.28 -10.02
N GLY A 64 8.37 1.96 -11.14
CA GLY A 64 9.11 1.40 -12.27
C GLY A 64 8.28 0.50 -13.19
N LYS A 65 6.99 0.25 -12.89
CA LYS A 65 6.06 -0.40 -13.81
C LYS A 65 5.08 0.62 -14.41
N LEU A 66 4.78 0.47 -15.69
CA LEU A 66 3.75 1.26 -16.39
C LEU A 66 2.34 0.79 -16.05
N SER A 67 2.20 -0.45 -15.56
CA SER A 67 0.92 -1.05 -15.20
C SER A 67 0.44 -0.60 -13.82
N TYR A 68 -0.89 -0.58 -13.69
CA TYR A 68 -1.61 -0.27 -12.45
C TYR A 68 -2.82 -1.20 -12.32
N VAL A 69 -3.32 -1.32 -11.10
CA VAL A 69 -4.54 -2.08 -10.80
C VAL A 69 -5.59 -1.12 -10.26
N ASP A 70 -6.78 -1.15 -10.84
CA ASP A 70 -7.91 -0.32 -10.43
C ASP A 70 -8.99 -1.16 -9.74
N VAL A 71 -9.52 -0.64 -8.63
CA VAL A 71 -10.71 -1.16 -7.95
C VAL A 71 -11.77 -0.07 -7.98
N LYS A 72 -12.90 -0.36 -8.65
CA LYS A 72 -14.05 0.54 -8.71
C LYS A 72 -14.92 0.39 -7.46
N ASN A 73 -15.26 1.50 -6.85
CA ASN A 73 -16.16 1.55 -5.71
C ASN A 73 -17.56 1.96 -6.18
N HIS A 74 -18.25 1.04 -6.86
CA HIS A 74 -19.51 1.30 -7.58
C HIS A 74 -20.58 2.01 -6.73
N LEU A 75 -20.73 1.60 -5.47
CA LEU A 75 -21.70 2.19 -4.54
C LEU A 75 -21.13 3.39 -3.76
N ARG A 76 -19.84 3.70 -3.91
CA ARG A 76 -19.15 4.79 -3.18
C ARG A 76 -19.23 4.67 -1.65
N LEU A 77 -19.56 3.48 -1.14
CA LEU A 77 -19.75 3.20 0.30
C LEU A 77 -18.43 2.86 0.99
N LYS A 78 -17.48 2.26 0.27
CA LYS A 78 -16.21 1.83 0.87
C LYS A 78 -15.24 3.01 0.99
N THR A 79 -14.55 3.10 2.12
CA THR A 79 -13.42 4.01 2.35
C THR A 79 -12.07 3.34 2.08
N GLU A 80 -12.07 2.03 1.85
CA GLU A 80 -10.89 1.22 1.63
C GLU A 80 -11.06 0.36 0.37
N ALA A 81 -9.95 0.11 -0.31
CA ALA A 81 -9.85 -0.86 -1.40
C ALA A 81 -8.70 -1.82 -1.13
N GLU A 82 -8.95 -3.10 -1.44
CA GLU A 82 -8.00 -4.18 -1.24
C GLU A 82 -7.48 -4.67 -2.59
N PHE A 83 -6.17 -4.90 -2.66
CA PHE A 83 -5.45 -5.38 -3.82
C PHE A 83 -4.67 -6.63 -3.42
N PRO A 84 -5.29 -7.82 -3.53
CA PRO A 84 -4.65 -9.07 -3.17
C PRO A 84 -3.61 -9.49 -4.22
N ILE A 85 -2.47 -9.95 -3.75
CA ILE A 85 -1.47 -10.71 -4.50
C ILE A 85 -1.45 -12.09 -3.86
N THR A 86 -1.83 -13.11 -4.63
CA THR A 86 -2.03 -14.48 -4.12
C THR A 86 -0.72 -15.17 -3.77
N SER A 87 0.35 -14.87 -4.50
CA SER A 87 1.66 -15.46 -4.33
C SER A 87 2.72 -14.42 -4.66
N VAL A 88 3.56 -14.06 -3.66
CA VAL A 88 4.66 -13.12 -3.87
C VAL A 88 5.88 -13.81 -4.43
N SER A 89 6.57 -13.11 -5.32
CA SER A 89 7.87 -13.49 -5.89
C SER A 89 8.82 -12.28 -5.90
N GLU A 90 10.06 -12.46 -6.32
CA GLU A 90 11.01 -11.35 -6.47
C GLU A 90 10.45 -10.23 -7.36
N ASP A 91 9.70 -10.57 -8.42
CA ASP A 91 9.02 -9.62 -9.31
C ASP A 91 7.92 -8.79 -8.63
N THR A 92 7.43 -9.24 -7.49
CA THR A 92 6.45 -8.51 -6.68
C THR A 92 7.13 -7.56 -5.69
N ALA A 93 8.37 -7.83 -5.27
CA ALA A 93 9.11 -6.95 -4.37
C ALA A 93 9.31 -5.55 -4.97
N GLY A 94 9.21 -4.50 -4.14
CA GLY A 94 9.43 -3.13 -4.58
C GLY A 94 8.55 -2.09 -3.88
N LEU A 95 8.55 -0.87 -4.43
CA LEU A 95 7.83 0.27 -3.84
C LEU A 95 6.45 0.43 -4.48
N TYR A 96 5.41 0.49 -3.64
CA TYR A 96 4.02 0.64 -4.03
C TYR A 96 3.44 1.95 -3.51
N ARG A 97 2.48 2.52 -4.24
CA ARG A 97 1.71 3.69 -3.79
C ARG A 97 0.29 3.66 -4.32
N CYS A 98 -0.61 4.30 -3.60
CA CYS A 98 -2.02 4.43 -3.96
C CYS A 98 -2.33 5.83 -4.49
N ILE A 99 -3.34 5.93 -5.33
CA ILE A 99 -4.02 7.17 -5.71
C ILE A 99 -5.51 6.86 -5.85
N TYR A 100 -6.39 7.85 -5.68
CA TYR A 100 -7.81 7.64 -5.92
C TYR A 100 -8.41 8.73 -6.81
N TYR A 101 -9.49 8.38 -7.47
CA TYR A 101 -10.33 9.27 -8.26
C TYR A 101 -11.61 9.60 -7.50
N LYS A 102 -11.95 10.88 -7.45
CA LYS A 102 -13.17 11.37 -6.81
C LYS A 102 -13.60 12.67 -7.47
N GLN A 103 -14.88 12.79 -7.81
CA GLN A 103 -15.48 14.04 -8.32
C GLN A 103 -14.66 14.65 -9.47
N SER A 104 -14.39 13.84 -10.47
CA SER A 104 -13.64 14.21 -11.68
C SER A 104 -12.15 14.55 -11.47
N ASN A 105 -11.60 14.31 -10.28
CA ASN A 105 -10.22 14.66 -9.93
C ASN A 105 -9.46 13.49 -9.32
N TRP A 106 -8.16 13.42 -9.59
CA TRP A 106 -7.24 12.51 -8.92
C TRP A 106 -6.67 13.15 -7.66
N SER A 107 -6.51 12.35 -6.60
CA SER A 107 -5.83 12.77 -5.38
C SER A 107 -4.33 12.93 -5.61
N LYS A 108 -3.60 13.43 -4.60
CA LYS A 108 -2.16 13.18 -4.52
C LYS A 108 -1.90 11.67 -4.31
N TYR A 109 -0.74 11.19 -4.73
CA TYR A 109 -0.28 9.83 -4.40
C TYR A 109 -0.10 9.67 -2.89
N SER A 110 -0.26 8.47 -2.33
CA SER A 110 0.13 8.12 -0.96
C SER A 110 1.65 8.21 -0.77
N GLU A 111 2.13 7.98 0.45
CA GLU A 111 3.54 7.60 0.64
C GLU A 111 3.83 6.24 -0.02
N PHE A 112 5.11 5.98 -0.27
CA PHE A 112 5.53 4.67 -0.75
C PHE A 112 5.51 3.64 0.39
N LEU A 113 5.05 2.43 0.07
CA LEU A 113 5.21 1.25 0.90
C LEU A 113 6.18 0.29 0.21
N LYS A 114 7.26 -0.10 0.89
CA LYS A 114 8.22 -1.08 0.37
C LYS A 114 7.73 -2.49 0.73
N LEU A 115 7.48 -3.30 -0.27
CA LEU A 115 7.25 -4.74 -0.12
C LEU A 115 8.58 -5.47 -0.31
N GLU A 116 8.98 -6.21 0.71
CA GLU A 116 10.16 -7.07 0.71
C GLU A 116 9.72 -8.52 0.67
N VAL A 117 10.39 -9.31 -0.17
CA VAL A 117 10.13 -10.74 -0.29
C VAL A 117 11.36 -11.47 0.22
N ILE A 118 11.16 -12.30 1.24
CA ILE A 118 12.19 -13.18 1.81
C ILE A 118 12.01 -14.58 1.23
N GLY A 119 13.11 -15.22 0.84
CA GLY A 119 13.04 -16.56 0.26
C GLY A 119 12.52 -17.60 1.25
N GLU A 120 11.76 -18.57 0.76
CA GLU A 120 12.00 -19.94 1.23
C GLU A 120 13.32 -20.32 0.56
N GLU A 121 14.44 -20.04 1.24
CA GLU A 121 15.61 -20.89 1.05
C GLU A 121 15.06 -22.30 1.15
N SER A 122 15.31 -23.12 0.13
CA SER A 122 14.98 -24.52 0.18
C SER A 122 15.25 -25.00 1.60
N SER A 123 14.40 -25.85 2.14
CA SER A 123 14.86 -26.78 3.14
C SER A 123 16.07 -27.49 2.53
N GLY A 124 17.25 -26.87 2.64
CA GLY A 124 18.51 -27.53 2.72
C GLY A 124 18.30 -28.42 3.90
N ALA A 125 17.85 -29.64 3.60
CA ALA A 125 18.05 -30.74 4.48
C ALA A 125 19.56 -30.68 4.77
N LEU A 126 19.92 -30.07 5.90
CA LEU A 126 21.07 -30.50 6.64
C LEU A 126 20.70 -31.93 7.05
N THR A 127 20.81 -32.85 6.09
CA THR A 127 21.14 -34.22 6.39
C THR A 127 22.49 -34.12 7.06
N TYR A 128 22.48 -33.91 8.38
CA TYR A 128 23.53 -34.41 9.21
C TYR A 128 23.51 -35.92 8.97
N GLN A 129 24.30 -36.38 8.01
CA GLN A 129 24.69 -37.77 7.97
C GLN A 129 25.53 -37.99 9.21
N VAL A 130 24.87 -38.38 10.29
CA VAL A 130 25.56 -39.02 11.41
C VAL A 130 26.09 -40.32 10.84
N LEU A 131 27.37 -40.30 10.49
CA LEU A 131 28.14 -41.48 10.15
C LEU A 131 27.95 -42.48 11.30
N PRO A 132 27.50 -43.73 11.06
CA PRO A 132 27.45 -44.70 12.14
C PRO A 132 28.88 -45.11 12.47
N SER A 133 29.44 -44.53 13.53
CA SER A 133 30.63 -45.10 14.18
C SER A 133 30.22 -46.42 14.82
N SER A 134 30.36 -47.49 14.04
CA SER A 134 30.25 -48.84 14.55
C SER A 134 31.46 -49.17 15.43
N LEU A 135 31.14 -49.82 16.56
CA LEU A 135 31.94 -50.81 17.29
C LEU A 135 33.14 -50.33 18.12
N SER A 136 32.94 -50.33 19.44
CA SER A 136 33.76 -51.19 20.32
C SER A 136 33.00 -51.53 21.62
N PRO A 137 32.91 -52.83 22.01
CA PRO A 137 32.29 -53.26 23.25
C PRO A 137 33.32 -53.31 24.38
N GLY A 138 32.95 -52.80 25.56
CA GLY A 138 33.61 -53.13 26.82
C GLY A 138 34.38 -51.98 27.47
N SER A 139 33.74 -51.32 28.44
CA SER A 139 34.43 -50.79 29.62
C SER A 139 33.41 -50.61 30.74
N TRP A 140 33.29 -51.63 31.59
CA TRP A 140 32.60 -51.51 32.87
C TRP A 140 33.60 -50.99 33.88
N VAL A 141 33.53 -49.69 34.20
CA VAL A 141 34.26 -49.14 35.34
C VAL A 141 33.40 -49.35 36.60
N LEU A 142 33.72 -50.41 37.34
CA LEU A 142 33.20 -50.69 38.68
C LEU A 142 33.93 -49.80 39.69
N PHE A 143 33.16 -49.01 40.44
CA PHE A 143 33.62 -48.27 41.61
C PHE A 143 34.10 -49.22 42.71
N PRO A 144 35.13 -48.87 43.50
CA PRO A 144 35.56 -49.68 44.64
C PRO A 144 34.68 -49.42 45.86
N ALA A 145 34.29 -50.49 46.54
CA ALA A 145 33.74 -50.49 47.90
C ALA A 145 34.31 -51.74 48.63
N PRO A 146 34.39 -51.68 49.98
CA PRO A 146 35.58 -51.99 50.79
C PRO A 146 35.98 -53.46 50.92
#